data_AF-A0A662RHF2-F1
#
_entry.id   AF-A0A662RHF2-F1
#
_cell.length_a   1.000
_cell.length_b   1.000
_cell.length_c   1.000
_cell.angle_alpha   90.00
_cell.angle_beta   90.00
_cell.angle_gamma   90.00
#
_symmetry.space_group_name_H-M   'P 1'
#
loop_
_entity.id
_entity.type
_entity.pdbx_description
1 polymer ?
#
loop_
_entity_poly.entity_id
_entity_poly.type
_entity_poly.pdbx_seq_one_letter_code
_entity_poly.pdbx_strand_id
1 'polypeptide(L)'
;MLRIVAIAMLVLVVAFAGCLGGDKKPAEVEPTPAATVAPTVAPTPVATPVATATQVVEEAKTADASELFTPKESDLKTPEAIAGCEDLDQSILKRYDVDGDGQIDDQWTVNAGIDLDSSRITQDGYNQIRYAYEHGCPVDVDTK
;
A
#
# COMPACT_ATOMS: atom_id res chain seq x y z
N MET A 1 20.32 -38.69 33.23
CA MET A 1 19.10 -37.86 33.20
C MET A 1 18.99 -37.04 31.91
N LEU A 2 20.04 -36.34 31.48
CA LEU A 2 20.03 -35.51 30.26
C LEU A 2 19.66 -36.25 28.95
N ARG A 3 20.09 -37.52 28.79
CA ARG A 3 19.76 -38.34 27.61
C ARG A 3 18.30 -38.80 27.55
N ILE A 4 17.63 -38.93 28.70
CA ILE A 4 16.21 -39.35 28.76
C ILE A 4 15.31 -38.15 28.40
N VAL A 5 15.69 -36.95 28.83
CA VAL A 5 14.98 -35.71 28.50
C VAL A 5 15.06 -35.40 27.00
N ALA A 6 16.22 -35.63 26.37
CA ALA A 6 16.40 -35.43 24.93
C ALA A 6 15.53 -36.38 24.09
N ILE A 7 15.43 -37.65 24.49
CA ILE A 7 14.58 -38.65 23.81
C ILE A 7 13.09 -38.28 23.99
N ALA A 8 12.68 -37.85 25.18
CA ALA A 8 11.30 -37.44 25.45
C ALA A 8 10.89 -36.21 24.62
N MET A 9 11.77 -35.21 24.47
CA MET A 9 11.49 -34.06 23.60
C MET A 9 11.40 -34.45 22.13
N LEU A 10 12.25 -35.37 21.65
CA LEU A 10 12.24 -35.80 20.26
C LEU A 10 10.95 -36.57 19.91
N VAL A 11 10.46 -37.41 20.84
CA VAL A 11 9.15 -38.09 20.70
C VAL A 11 7.99 -37.09 20.72
N LEU A 12 8.06 -36.04 21.54
CA LEU A 12 7.04 -34.99 21.58
C LEU A 12 6.94 -34.21 20.25
N VAL A 13 8.08 -33.85 19.66
CA VAL A 13 8.13 -33.10 18.39
C VAL A 13 7.57 -33.94 17.23
N VAL A 14 7.85 -35.24 17.19
CA VAL A 14 7.31 -36.14 16.15
C VAL A 14 5.79 -36.34 16.30
N ALA A 15 5.26 -36.34 17.53
CA ALA A 15 3.83 -36.44 17.77
C ALA A 15 3.04 -35.19 17.34
N PHE A 16 3.61 -33.99 17.51
CA PHE A 16 2.98 -32.74 17.08
C PHE A 16 3.03 -32.53 15.56
N ALA A 17 4.03 -33.07 14.87
CA ALA A 17 4.13 -32.97 13.41
C ALA A 17 3.12 -33.86 12.65
N GLY A 18 2.51 -34.85 13.31
CA GLY A 18 1.61 -35.83 12.68
C GLY A 18 0.11 -35.50 12.67
N CYS A 19 -0.34 -34.38 13.25
CA CYS A 19 -1.77 -34.10 13.46
C CYS A 19 -2.37 -32.98 12.57
N LEU A 20 -1.68 -32.50 11.54
CA LEU A 20 -2.19 -31.43 10.65
C LEU A 20 -2.57 -31.92 9.24
N GLY A 21 -2.87 -33.20 9.08
CA GLY A 21 -3.43 -33.76 7.84
C GLY A 21 -4.66 -34.61 8.11
N GLY A 22 -5.84 -34.14 7.69
CA GLY A 22 -7.05 -34.97 7.69
C GLY A 22 -8.38 -34.23 7.57
N ASP A 23 -8.76 -33.93 6.33
CA ASP A 23 -10.11 -33.92 5.76
C ASP A 23 -11.35 -33.92 6.68
N LYS A 24 -12.21 -32.90 6.50
CA LYS A 24 -13.62 -33.07 6.06
C LYS A 24 -14.31 -31.73 5.77
N LYS A 25 -14.65 -31.51 4.48
CA LYS A 25 -16.02 -31.29 3.94
C LYS A 25 -16.02 -30.24 2.80
N PRO A 26 -16.34 -30.63 1.56
CA PRO A 26 -16.83 -29.69 0.55
C PRO A 26 -18.30 -29.41 0.83
N ALA A 27 -18.65 -28.18 1.21
CA ALA A 27 -19.98 -27.63 0.98
C ALA A 27 -19.89 -26.94 -0.38
N GLU A 28 -20.22 -27.68 -1.44
CA GLU A 28 -21.53 -27.62 -2.09
C GLU A 28 -21.76 -26.28 -2.76
N VAL A 29 -21.58 -26.36 -4.08
CA VAL A 29 -21.78 -25.33 -5.09
C VAL A 29 -23.27 -24.99 -5.13
N GLU A 30 -23.64 -23.78 -4.71
CA GLU A 30 -24.86 -23.16 -5.23
C GLU A 30 -24.50 -22.44 -6.54
N PRO A 31 -25.04 -22.86 -7.70
CA PRO A 31 -24.97 -22.03 -8.89
C PRO A 31 -25.91 -20.84 -8.71
N THR A 32 -25.36 -19.67 -8.41
CA THR A 32 -26.05 -18.39 -8.58
C THR A 32 -26.61 -18.33 -10.01
N PRO A 33 -27.92 -18.15 -10.19
CA PRO A 33 -28.50 -18.11 -11.53
C PRO A 33 -27.92 -16.96 -12.33
N ALA A 34 -27.52 -17.30 -13.56
CA ALA A 34 -26.98 -16.42 -14.57
C ALA A 34 -27.83 -15.16 -14.71
N ALA A 35 -27.26 -14.01 -14.36
CA ALA A 35 -27.80 -12.72 -14.75
C ALA A 35 -27.74 -12.63 -16.28
N THR A 36 -28.93 -12.63 -16.89
CA THR A 36 -29.16 -12.35 -18.29
C THR A 36 -28.46 -11.05 -18.70
N VAL A 37 -27.46 -11.16 -19.57
CA VAL A 37 -26.85 -10.00 -20.23
C VAL A 37 -27.90 -9.44 -21.20
N ALA A 38 -28.37 -8.22 -20.94
CA ALA A 38 -29.20 -7.47 -21.87
C ALA A 38 -28.40 -7.12 -23.13
N PRO A 39 -29.02 -7.15 -24.33
CA PRO A 39 -28.31 -6.87 -25.57
C PRO A 39 -27.75 -5.44 -25.62
N THR A 40 -26.47 -5.36 -25.98
CA THR A 40 -25.78 -4.13 -26.41
C THR A 40 -26.57 -3.46 -27.53
N VAL A 41 -27.18 -2.32 -27.23
CA VAL A 41 -27.68 -1.40 -28.25
C VAL A 41 -26.52 -0.51 -28.66
N ALA A 42 -25.91 -0.82 -29.79
CA ALA A 42 -25.11 0.14 -30.54
C ALA A 42 -26.04 0.92 -31.49
N PRO A 43 -26.04 2.26 -31.41
CA PRO A 43 -26.29 3.02 -32.62
C PRO A 43 -25.35 4.22 -32.80
N THR A 44 -24.74 4.20 -34.00
CA THR A 44 -24.55 5.34 -34.92
C THR A 44 -23.36 6.27 -34.68
N PRO A 45 -22.42 6.36 -35.64
CA PRO A 45 -21.41 7.42 -35.64
C PRO A 45 -22.10 8.76 -35.90
N VAL A 46 -22.00 9.67 -34.93
CA VAL A 46 -22.36 11.08 -35.15
C VAL A 46 -21.32 11.67 -36.10
N ALA A 47 -21.81 12.15 -37.23
CA ALA A 47 -21.03 12.80 -38.26
C ALA A 47 -20.28 14.02 -37.70
N THR A 48 -18.96 14.02 -37.91
CA THR A 48 -18.07 15.15 -37.70
C THR A 48 -18.47 16.31 -38.63
N PRO A 49 -18.84 17.50 -38.12
CA PRO A 49 -18.85 18.69 -38.97
C PRO A 49 -17.40 19.10 -39.21
N VAL A 50 -16.99 19.03 -40.48
CA VAL A 50 -15.78 19.67 -41.02
C VAL A 50 -15.96 21.18 -40.86
N ALA A 51 -15.21 21.77 -39.93
CA ALA A 51 -15.00 23.21 -39.88
C ALA A 51 -13.66 23.54 -40.56
N THR A 52 -13.74 23.88 -41.84
CA THR A 52 -12.70 24.64 -42.53
C THR A 52 -12.76 26.07 -42.00
N ALA A 53 -11.79 26.46 -41.18
CA ALA A 53 -11.51 27.86 -40.87
C ALA A 53 -10.08 28.18 -41.28
N THR A 54 -10.01 28.87 -42.41
CA THR A 54 -9.01 29.81 -42.90
C THR A 54 -7.86 30.15 -41.96
N GLN A 55 -6.64 29.95 -42.45
CA GLN A 55 -5.41 30.50 -41.90
C GLN A 55 -5.49 32.03 -41.85
N VAL A 56 -5.35 32.59 -40.66
CA VAL A 56 -4.81 33.94 -40.48
C VAL A 56 -3.53 33.74 -39.67
N VAL A 57 -2.40 33.85 -40.35
CA VAL A 57 -1.09 33.94 -39.73
C VAL A 57 -1.01 35.34 -39.14
N GLU A 58 -1.28 35.44 -37.84
CA GLU A 58 -0.82 36.57 -37.04
C GLU A 58 0.39 36.09 -36.26
N GLU A 59 1.51 36.76 -36.48
CA GLU A 59 2.84 36.47 -35.93
C GLU A 59 2.81 36.63 -34.40
N ALA A 60 2.29 35.63 -33.70
CA ALA A 60 2.45 35.49 -32.28
C ALA A 60 3.88 35.01 -32.03
N LYS A 61 4.75 35.96 -31.69
CA LYS A 61 6.04 35.72 -31.04
C LYS A 61 5.81 34.69 -29.93
N THR A 62 6.14 33.43 -30.21
CA THR A 62 6.24 32.36 -29.22
C THR A 62 7.33 32.79 -28.25
N ALA A 63 6.92 33.43 -27.16
CA ALA A 63 7.71 33.43 -25.96
C ALA A 63 7.84 31.96 -25.56
N ASP A 64 9.08 31.50 -25.56
CA ASP A 64 9.48 30.17 -25.14
C ASP A 64 8.92 29.92 -23.73
N ALA A 65 7.79 29.21 -23.65
CA ALA A 65 7.12 28.88 -22.40
C ALA A 65 7.83 27.74 -21.65
N SER A 66 8.94 27.23 -22.21
CA SER A 66 9.73 26.13 -21.65
C SER A 66 10.62 26.57 -20.50
N GLU A 67 10.88 27.89 -20.37
CA GLU A 67 11.79 28.43 -19.34
C GLU A 67 11.07 28.89 -18.05
N LEU A 68 9.73 28.90 -18.01
CA LEU A 68 8.97 29.40 -16.86
C LEU A 68 8.53 28.34 -15.84
N PHE A 69 8.76 27.06 -16.12
CA PHE A 69 8.36 25.94 -15.27
C PHE A 69 9.53 25.00 -14.93
N THR A 70 10.72 25.53 -14.74
CA THR A 70 11.75 24.81 -13.97
C THR A 70 11.50 25.08 -12.49
N PRO A 71 10.97 24.11 -11.72
CA PRO A 71 10.92 24.24 -10.26
C PRO A 71 12.35 24.46 -9.79
N LYS A 72 12.62 25.49 -9.00
CA LYS A 72 13.97 25.63 -8.46
C LYS A 72 14.20 24.45 -7.51
N GLU A 73 15.44 23.96 -7.46
CA GLU A 73 15.84 22.92 -6.51
C GLU A 73 15.56 23.34 -5.06
N SER A 74 15.53 24.65 -4.79
CA SER A 74 15.10 25.25 -3.52
C SER A 74 13.61 25.08 -3.19
N ASP A 75 12.77 24.79 -4.19
CA ASP A 75 11.32 24.58 -4.03
C ASP A 75 10.99 23.10 -3.74
N LEU A 76 11.94 22.20 -3.97
CA LEU A 76 11.86 20.81 -3.54
C LEU A 76 12.18 20.75 -2.04
N LYS A 77 11.15 20.52 -1.23
CA LYS A 77 11.36 20.20 0.19
C LYS A 77 12.18 18.91 0.26
N THR A 78 13.45 19.02 0.64
CA THR A 78 14.29 17.87 0.92
C THR A 78 13.58 17.03 1.97
N PRO A 79 13.30 15.74 1.71
CA PRO A 79 12.74 14.87 2.74
C PRO A 79 13.70 14.88 3.93
N GLU A 80 13.16 15.18 5.12
CA GLU A 80 13.97 15.24 6.32
C GLU A 80 14.58 13.87 6.54
N ALA A 81 15.91 13.83 6.68
CA ALA A 81 16.59 12.58 6.95
C ALA A 81 16.22 12.15 8.37
N ILE A 82 15.51 11.02 8.49
CA ILE A 82 15.17 10.41 9.78
C ILE A 82 16.49 10.02 10.46
N ALA A 83 16.85 10.71 11.56
CA ALA A 83 18.12 10.50 12.24
C ALA A 83 18.04 9.43 13.34
N GLY A 84 16.83 9.17 13.86
CA GLY A 84 16.57 8.14 14.85
C GLY A 84 15.08 7.89 15.08
N CYS A 85 14.77 6.95 15.98
CA CYS A 85 13.40 6.62 16.34
C CYS A 85 12.67 7.78 17.03
N GLU A 86 13.40 8.67 17.71
CA GLU A 86 12.86 9.87 18.36
C GLU A 86 12.28 10.92 17.41
N ASP A 87 12.70 10.92 16.14
CA ASP A 87 12.26 11.90 15.14
C ASP A 87 11.00 11.43 14.38
N LEU A 88 10.52 10.24 14.67
CA LEU A 88 9.36 9.66 13.98
C LEU A 88 8.06 10.26 14.50
N ASP A 89 7.14 10.53 13.58
CA ASP A 89 5.79 10.97 13.90
C ASP A 89 4.97 9.81 14.48
N GLN A 90 4.88 9.78 15.80
CA GLN A 90 4.10 8.81 16.55
C GLN A 90 2.62 8.78 16.15
N SER A 91 2.05 9.87 15.63
CA SER A 91 0.66 9.88 15.16
C SER A 91 0.46 9.07 13.88
N ILE A 92 1.50 8.98 13.05
CA ILE A 92 1.53 8.09 11.89
C ILE A 92 1.73 6.66 12.37
N LEU A 93 2.74 6.41 13.20
CA LEU A 93 3.09 5.06 13.66
C LEU A 93 1.94 4.36 14.40
N LYS A 94 1.23 5.05 15.30
CA LYS A 94 0.07 4.51 16.02
C LYS A 94 -1.05 3.99 15.12
N ARG A 95 -1.15 4.44 13.86
CA ARG A 95 -2.15 3.95 12.91
C ARG A 95 -1.78 2.59 12.31
N TYR A 96 -0.51 2.21 12.38
CA TYR A 96 0.05 0.99 11.80
C TYR A 96 0.56 -0.01 12.86
N ASP A 97 0.57 0.37 14.14
CA ASP A 97 0.60 -0.56 15.28
C ASP A 97 -0.84 -1.10 15.52
N VAL A 98 -1.23 -2.13 14.76
CA VAL A 98 -2.61 -2.61 14.71
C VAL A 98 -3.00 -3.40 15.96
N ASP A 99 -2.06 -4.15 16.54
CA ASP A 99 -2.28 -4.95 17.75
C ASP A 99 -1.96 -4.17 19.05
N GLY A 100 -1.35 -2.99 18.94
CA GLY A 100 -1.08 -2.10 20.07
C GLY A 100 0.05 -2.63 20.95
N ASP A 101 0.99 -3.38 20.37
CA ASP A 101 2.10 -3.99 21.09
C ASP A 101 3.31 -3.03 21.23
N GLY A 102 3.21 -1.84 20.63
CA GLY A 102 4.25 -0.83 20.62
C GLY A 102 5.28 -1.03 19.51
N GLN A 103 4.99 -1.86 18.51
CA GLN A 103 5.84 -2.08 17.35
C GLN A 103 5.01 -2.02 16.06
N ILE A 104 5.69 -1.79 14.94
CA ILE A 104 5.07 -1.85 13.63
C ILE A 104 5.03 -3.31 13.17
N ASP A 105 3.83 -3.78 12.78
CA ASP A 105 3.61 -5.15 12.35
C ASP A 105 4.11 -5.43 10.92
N ASP A 106 4.28 -6.70 10.55
CA ASP A 106 4.70 -7.11 9.20
C ASP A 106 3.70 -6.71 8.09
N GLN A 107 2.46 -6.36 8.44
CA GLN A 107 1.42 -5.95 7.50
C GLN A 107 1.52 -4.47 7.11
N TRP A 108 2.45 -3.71 7.72
CA TRP A 108 2.64 -2.28 7.45
C TRP A 108 2.80 -1.96 5.96
N THR A 109 3.51 -2.80 5.19
CA THR A 109 3.75 -2.55 3.75
C THR A 109 2.46 -2.54 2.94
N VAL A 110 1.53 -3.43 3.27
CA VAL A 110 0.22 -3.51 2.60
C VAL A 110 -0.62 -2.30 2.96
N ASN A 111 -0.74 -2.00 4.25
CA ASN A 111 -1.57 -0.91 4.74
C ASN A 111 -1.04 0.47 4.29
N ALA A 112 0.25 0.73 4.53
CA ALA A 112 0.90 1.98 4.15
C ALA A 112 1.00 2.15 2.63
N GLY A 113 1.18 1.05 1.88
CA GLY A 113 1.18 1.09 0.41
C GLY A 113 -0.17 1.53 -0.15
N ILE A 114 -1.27 0.92 0.34
CA ILE A 114 -2.64 1.31 -0.04
C ILE A 114 -2.90 2.77 0.35
N ASP A 115 -2.49 3.19 1.54
CA ASP A 115 -2.69 4.56 2.00
C ASP A 115 -1.86 5.56 1.19
N LEU A 116 -0.66 5.21 0.74
CA LEU A 116 0.16 6.06 -0.12
C LEU A 116 -0.49 6.21 -1.50
N ASP A 117 -0.90 5.10 -2.11
CA ASP A 117 -1.58 5.10 -3.42
C ASP A 117 -2.91 5.88 -3.37
N SER A 118 -3.61 5.80 -2.24
CA SER A 118 -4.86 6.52 -1.98
C SER A 118 -4.65 7.96 -1.48
N SER A 119 -3.40 8.44 -1.41
CA SER A 119 -3.03 9.77 -0.90
C SER A 119 -3.52 10.08 0.53
N ARG A 120 -3.71 9.03 1.36
CA ARG A 120 -4.05 9.14 2.79
C ARG A 120 -2.83 9.40 3.67
N ILE A 121 -1.64 9.07 3.17
CA ILE A 121 -0.35 9.43 3.75
C ILE A 121 0.56 10.03 2.69
N THR A 122 1.57 10.78 3.12
CA THR A 122 2.62 11.29 2.24
C THR A 122 3.71 10.24 2.04
N GLN A 123 4.55 10.40 1.02
CA GLN A 123 5.75 9.59 0.84
C GLN A 123 6.67 9.63 2.06
N ASP A 124 6.73 10.80 2.72
CA ASP A 124 7.48 10.97 3.96
C ASP A 124 6.91 10.11 5.10
N GLY A 125 5.58 10.12 5.31
CA GLY A 125 4.93 9.26 6.28
C GLY A 125 5.15 7.77 5.99
N TYR A 126 5.11 7.36 4.72
CA TYR A 126 5.46 5.99 4.32
C TYR A 126 6.90 5.63 4.73
N ASN A 127 7.86 6.53 4.49
CA ASN A 127 9.26 6.30 4.84
C ASN A 127 9.47 6.23 6.35
N GLN A 128 8.71 6.99 7.14
CA GLN A 128 8.74 6.93 8.59
C GLN A 128 8.28 5.56 9.12
N ILE A 129 7.16 5.05 8.61
CA ILE A 129 6.63 3.71 8.97
C ILE A 129 7.65 2.63 8.61
N ARG A 130 8.22 2.73 7.40
CA ARG A 130 9.27 1.82 6.93
C ARG A 130 10.47 1.82 7.86
N TYR A 131 10.98 3.01 8.21
CA TYR A 131 12.13 3.16 9.10
C TYR A 131 11.84 2.57 10.47
N ALA A 132 10.66 2.85 11.02
CA ALA A 132 10.23 2.32 12.32
C ALA A 132 10.25 0.79 12.35
N TYR A 133 9.70 0.15 11.32
CA TYR A 133 9.70 -1.30 11.17
C TYR A 133 11.12 -1.86 11.00
N GLU A 134 11.91 -1.32 10.07
CA GLU A 134 13.25 -1.81 9.77
C GLU A 134 14.22 -1.68 10.96
N HIS A 135 13.95 -0.78 11.90
CA HIS A 135 14.82 -0.52 13.06
C HIS A 135 14.19 -0.89 14.40
N GLY A 136 12.97 -1.45 14.41
CA GLY A 136 12.26 -1.83 15.63
C GLY A 136 12.01 -0.64 16.56
N CYS A 137 11.65 0.51 15.99
CA CYS A 137 11.38 1.71 16.78
C CYS A 137 10.09 1.53 17.60
N PRO A 138 10.09 1.97 18.87
CA PRO A 138 8.91 1.87 19.71
C PRO A 138 7.81 2.83 19.25
N VAL A 139 6.57 2.34 19.33
CA VAL A 139 5.35 3.11 19.14
C VAL A 139 4.74 3.42 20.49
N ASP A 140 4.32 4.66 20.68
CA ASP A 140 3.67 5.11 21.91
C ASP A 140 2.31 4.41 22.09
N VAL A 141 2.24 3.43 23.00
CA VAL A 141 0.98 2.77 23.36
C VAL A 141 0.18 3.61 24.35
N ASP A 142 -1.07 3.90 24.02
CA ASP A 142 -1.98 4.59 24.94
C ASP A 142 -2.37 3.60 26.05
N THR A 143 -1.68 3.68 27.19
CA THR A 143 -2.07 2.95 28.42
C THR A 143 -3.38 3.54 28.95
N LYS A 144 -4.50 2.91 28.61
CA LYS A 144 -5.84 3.24 29.12
C LYS A 144 -6.13 2.60 30.47
#